data_AF-A0A949EW01-F1
#
_entry.id   AF-A0A949EW01-F1
#
_cell.length_a   1.000
_cell.length_b   1.000
_cell.length_c   1.000
_cell.angle_alpha   90.00
_cell.angle_beta   90.00
_cell.angle_gamma   90.00
#
_symmetry.space_group_name_H-M   'P 1'
#
loop_
_entity.id
_entity.type
_entity.pdbx_description
1 polymer ?
#
loop_
_entity_poly.entity_id
_entity_poly.type
_entity_poly.pdbx_seq_one_letter_code
_entity_poly.pdbx_strand_id
1 'polypeptide(L)' 'MKGRYSISINEQWRICFRFIDGDAYNVEITDYH' A
#
# COMPACT_ATOMS: atom_id res chain seq x y z
N MET A 1 6.61 0.33 -13.22
CA MET A 1 5.68 -0.79 -12.91
C MET A 1 4.34 -0.19 -12.49
N LYS A 2 3.34 -0.15 -13.38
CA LYS A 2 2.00 0.39 -13.06
C LYS A 2 1.21 -0.67 -12.27
N GLY A 3 0.51 -0.28 -11.20
CA GLY A 3 -0.36 -1.18 -10.41
C GLY A 3 0.03 -1.40 -8.95
N ARG A 4 1.08 -0.75 -8.42
CA ARG A 4 1.36 -0.67 -6.98
C ARG A 4 0.92 0.69 -6.46
N TYR A 5 0.23 0.69 -5.33
CA TYR A 5 -0.32 1.86 -4.66
C TYR A 5 0.16 1.89 -3.22
N SER A 6 0.27 3.09 -2.67
CA SER A 6 0.55 3.28 -1.26
C SER A 6 -0.37 4.33 -0.65
N ILE A 7 -0.82 4.07 0.58
CA ILE A 7 -1.61 5.00 1.40
C ILE A 7 -0.81 5.28 2.67
N SER A 8 -0.58 6.55 2.96
CA SER A 8 0.03 6.98 4.21
C SER A 8 -1.04 7.12 5.29
N ILE A 9 -0.89 6.41 6.40
CA ILE A 9 -1.80 6.51 7.55
C ILE A 9 -1.37 7.69 8.44
N ASN A 10 -0.07 7.81 8.69
CA ASN A 10 0.57 8.93 9.39
C ASN A 10 2.06 9.00 8.98
N GLU A 11 2.86 9.79 9.69
CA GLU A 11 4.30 9.95 9.40
C GLU A 11 5.10 8.64 9.52
N GLN A 12 4.58 7.67 10.28
CA GLN A 12 5.26 6.43 10.61
C GLN A 12 4.73 5.23 9.80
N TRP A 13 3.45 5.20 9.42
CA TRP A 13 2.84 4.01 8.83
C TRP A 13 2.39 4.21 7.39
N ARG A 14 2.73 3.24 6.54
CA ARG A 14 2.30 3.18 5.13
C ARG A 14 1.73 1.80 4.81
N ILE A 15 0.63 1.79 4.06
CA ILE A 15 0.07 0.58 3.48
C ILE A 15 0.52 0.52 2.03
N CYS A 16 1.15 -0.58 1.62
CA CYS A 16 1.48 -0.87 0.23
C CYS A 16 0.58 -1.98 -0.28
N PHE A 17 0.00 -1.82 -1.47
CA PHE A 17 -0.85 -2.85 -2.07
C PHE A 17 -0.84 -2.78 -3.60
N ARG A 18 -1.35 -3.83 -4.24
CA ARG A 18 -1.66 -3.84 -5.67
C ARG A 18 -3.16 -3.68 -5.87
N PHE A 19 -3.57 -2.86 -6.83
CA PHE A 19 -4.98 -2.70 -7.18
C PHE A 19 -5.24 -3.27 -8.57
N ILE A 20 -6.08 -4.29 -8.64
CA ILE A 20 -6.39 -5.05 -9.86
C ILE A 20 -7.89 -5.32 -9.85
N ASP A 21 -8.59 -4.94 -10.93
CA ASP A 21 -10.02 -5.22 -11.16
C ASP A 21 -10.97 -4.81 -10.01
N GLY A 22 -10.61 -3.77 -9.25
CA GLY A 22 -11.41 -3.26 -8.13
C GLY A 22 -11.00 -3.79 -6.77
N ASP A 23 -10.07 -4.75 -6.72
CA ASP A 23 -9.64 -5.43 -5.51
C ASP A 23 -8.19 -5.12 -5.13
N ALA A 24 -7.94 -5.13 -3.82
CA ALA A 24 -6.62 -4.92 -3.24
C ALA A 24 -5.91 -6.24 -2.93
N TYR A 25 -4.73 -6.43 -3.50
CA TYR A 25 -3.90 -7.62 -3.36
C TYR A 25 -2.54 -7.30 -2.75
N ASN A 26 -1.93 -8.28 -2.07
CA ASN A 26 -0.63 -8.14 -1.39
C ASN A 26 -0.57 -6.88 -0.51
N VAL A 27 -1.57 -6.73 0.36
CA VAL A 27 -1.65 -5.60 1.28
C VAL A 27 -0.63 -5.82 2.39
N GLU A 28 0.35 -4.92 2.49
CA GLU A 28 1.42 -4.94 3.47
C GLU A 28 1.43 -3.63 4.24
N ILE A 29 1.54 -3.71 5.57
CA ILE A 29 1.77 -2.54 6.43
C ILE A 29 3.28 -2.42 6.63
N THR A 30 3.84 -1.27 6.27
CA THR A 30 5.25 -0.96 6.45
C THR A 30 5.38 0.20 7.44
N ASP A 31 6.21 -0.01 8.46
CA ASP A 31 6.66 1.00 9.40
C ASP A 31 7.88 1.72 8.78
N TYR A 32 7.81 3.04 8.73
CA TYR A 32 8.94 3.91 8.37
C TYR A 32 9.44 4.54 9.67
N HIS A 33 10.45 3.91 10.27
CA HIS A 33 11.37 4.57 11.20
C HIS A 33 12.57 5.12 10.42
#